data_AF-A0A1V8S8A1-F1
#
_entry.id   AF-A0A1V8S8A1-F1
#
_cell.length_a   1.000
_cell.length_b   1.000
_cell.length_c   1.000
_cell.angle_alpha   90.00
_cell.angle_beta   90.00
_cell.angle_gamma   90.00
#
_symmetry.space_group_name_H-M   'P 1'
#
loop_
_entity.id
_entity.type
_entity.pdbx_description
1 polymer ?
#
loop_
_entity_poly.entity_id
_entity_poly.type
_entity_poly.pdbx_seq_one_letter_code
_entity_poly.pdbx_strand_id
1 'polypeptide(L)'
;MDTDRTHAQHAAYVEFVYSFRRPETTDTAAFFYQSVQTWKEKTQALLDAEGDADVEKKALANMRNFDAAGLIMETGRGMDAPSPCQECTKKGETCRVWKDKDEACAYCKRHRKRNCRAYVKPVVDTVMGGTEEGSGQAVDLTTARAELDVAATEAIRDIESARIEACNALADAGGEAADQVTEALSEAKEHIADYGNGAMSLIRDYHVKANKTFKAAISEAIQKSNEALSETMNKQRELLSKVVPAAKEVNSESTDRLNEVHSESIKRLQNVTGEAVAKLEKAFGDAWNRIHESSSEAEQRFAGVAAKRPQTQQGSGEVSEKMFKALVLQVQEMEKKHEKDIAELKEVNQDLKGELTAARQEIEMLKGTMVSEATM
;
A
#
# COMPACT_ATOMS: atom_id res chain seq x y z
N MET A 1 8.10 23.70 10.25
CA MET A 1 8.23 24.17 8.86
C MET A 1 9.36 23.35 8.27
N ASP A 2 9.02 22.24 7.64
CA ASP A 2 10.00 21.38 6.95
C ASP A 2 10.40 22.06 5.66
N THR A 3 11.57 22.71 5.68
CA THR A 3 12.22 23.14 4.44
C THR A 3 12.95 21.93 3.88
N ASP A 4 12.28 21.14 3.06
CA ASP A 4 12.92 20.07 2.29
C ASP A 4 14.08 20.68 1.50
N ARG A 5 15.31 20.29 1.84
CA ARG A 5 16.51 20.65 1.08
C ARG A 5 16.39 20.05 -0.31
N THR A 6 16.78 20.83 -1.31
CA THR A 6 16.91 20.32 -2.67
C THR A 6 17.97 19.22 -2.73
N HIS A 7 17.86 18.31 -3.71
CA HIS A 7 18.86 17.26 -3.93
C HIS A 7 20.30 17.81 -4.07
N ALA A 8 20.46 19.00 -4.65
CA ALA A 8 21.74 19.68 -4.75
C ALA A 8 22.28 20.13 -3.38
N GLN A 9 21.41 20.67 -2.52
CA GLN A 9 21.78 21.05 -1.15
C GLN A 9 22.14 19.82 -0.30
N HIS A 10 21.41 18.71 -0.45
CA HIS A 10 21.74 17.45 0.19
C HIS A 10 23.10 16.92 -0.27
N ALA A 11 23.38 16.91 -1.58
CA ALA A 11 24.67 16.50 -2.12
C ALA A 11 25.84 17.34 -1.58
N ALA A 12 25.68 18.68 -1.55
CA ALA A 12 26.68 19.57 -0.98
C ALA A 12 26.87 19.36 0.53
N TYR A 13 25.80 19.05 1.26
CA TYR A 13 25.86 18.71 2.68
C TYR A 13 26.64 17.41 2.91
N VAL A 14 26.37 16.37 2.11
CA VAL A 14 27.10 15.09 2.16
C VAL A 14 28.59 15.30 1.91
N GLU A 15 28.96 16.04 0.85
CA GLU A 15 30.37 16.37 0.59
C GLU A 15 31.04 17.12 1.74
N PHE A 16 30.33 18.10 2.32
CA PHE A 16 30.80 18.82 3.50
C PHE A 16 31.03 17.88 4.70
N VAL A 17 30.14 16.93 4.96
CA VAL A 17 30.29 15.93 6.03
C VAL A 17 31.50 15.02 5.77
N TYR A 18 31.76 14.62 4.52
CA TYR A 18 32.93 13.83 4.16
C TYR A 18 34.24 14.63 4.12
N SER A 19 34.19 15.96 4.14
CA SER A 19 35.39 16.81 4.21
C SER A 19 36.12 16.75 5.56
N PHE A 20 35.45 16.26 6.63
CA PHE A 20 36.08 16.08 7.94
C PHE A 20 37.12 14.95 7.93
N ARG A 21 38.31 15.23 8.47
CA ARG A 21 39.38 14.24 8.56
C ARG A 21 39.27 13.44 9.85
N ARG A 22 39.31 12.11 9.74
CA ARG A 22 39.54 11.22 10.89
C ARG A 22 40.99 11.36 11.34
N PRO A 23 41.27 11.50 12.65
CA PRO A 23 42.62 11.35 13.16
C PRO A 23 43.26 10.01 12.73
N GLU A 24 44.52 10.05 12.34
CA GLU A 24 45.26 8.89 11.80
C GLU A 24 46.15 8.19 12.83
N THR A 25 46.23 8.73 14.06
CA THR A 25 46.98 8.10 15.15
C THR A 25 46.61 6.63 15.35
N THR A 26 47.63 5.79 15.47
CA THR A 26 47.49 4.36 15.81
C THR A 26 47.53 4.10 17.31
N ASP A 27 47.91 5.10 18.11
CA ASP A 27 47.92 4.99 19.57
C ASP A 27 46.48 5.05 20.08
N THR A 28 45.98 3.90 20.53
CA THR A 28 44.63 3.78 21.07
C THR A 28 44.45 4.47 22.43
N ALA A 29 45.54 4.80 23.12
CA ALA A 29 45.50 5.55 24.37
C ALA A 29 45.38 7.06 24.15
N ALA A 30 45.75 7.55 22.96
CA ALA A 30 45.68 8.96 22.63
C ALA A 30 44.24 9.48 22.75
N PHE A 31 44.05 10.62 23.43
CA PHE A 31 42.71 11.16 23.66
C PHE A 31 41.95 11.47 22.35
N PHE A 32 42.65 11.73 21.24
CA PHE A 32 42.05 12.04 19.95
C PHE A 32 41.93 10.82 19.03
N TYR A 33 42.27 9.62 19.50
CA TYR A 33 42.10 8.37 18.76
C TYR A 33 40.64 8.14 18.37
N GLN A 34 40.42 7.71 17.13
CA GLN A 34 39.14 7.23 16.61
C GLN A 34 39.36 6.02 15.70
N SER A 35 38.72 4.89 16.06
CA SER A 35 38.68 3.73 15.19
C SER A 35 37.97 4.06 13.87
N VAL A 36 38.28 3.33 12.79
CA VAL A 36 37.60 3.50 11.50
C VAL A 36 36.09 3.30 11.66
N GLN A 37 35.69 2.31 12.46
CA GLN A 37 34.28 1.99 12.69
C GLN A 37 33.55 3.11 13.44
N THR A 38 34.13 3.59 14.54
CA THR A 38 33.54 4.68 15.33
C THR A 38 33.46 5.99 14.52
N TRP A 39 34.43 6.25 13.65
CA TRP A 39 34.37 7.40 12.75
C TRP A 39 33.22 7.28 11.76
N LYS A 40 33.06 6.12 11.10
CA LYS A 40 31.94 5.86 10.20
C LYS A 40 30.59 6.04 10.89
N GLU A 41 30.44 5.54 12.11
CA GLU A 41 29.21 5.70 12.90
C GLU A 41 28.92 7.17 13.20
N LYS A 42 29.95 7.98 13.51
CA LYS A 42 29.79 9.42 13.74
C LYS A 42 29.44 10.18 12.47
N THR A 43 30.07 9.84 11.34
CA THR A 43 29.75 10.40 10.03
C THR A 43 28.31 10.08 9.66
N GLN A 44 27.89 8.82 9.82
CA GLN A 44 26.52 8.40 9.53
C GLN A 44 25.51 9.11 10.46
N ALA A 45 25.80 9.18 11.76
CA ALA A 45 24.94 9.89 12.70
C ALA A 45 24.78 11.39 12.38
N LEU A 46 25.77 12.02 11.74
CA LEU A 46 25.66 13.41 11.27
C LEU A 46 24.82 13.51 9.99
N LEU A 47 24.86 12.50 9.11
CA LEU A 47 23.97 12.42 7.94
C LEU A 47 22.53 12.16 8.37
N ASP A 48 22.30 11.24 9.29
CA ASP A 48 20.98 10.87 9.81
C ASP A 48 20.33 12.01 10.63
N ALA A 49 21.14 12.92 11.16
CA ALA A 49 20.67 14.11 11.88
C ALA A 49 20.14 15.21 10.95
N GLU A 50 20.25 15.05 9.63
CA GLU A 50 19.77 16.05 8.68
C GLU A 50 18.27 16.29 8.83
N GLY A 51 17.87 17.55 8.95
CA GLY A 51 16.49 17.97 9.20
C GLY A 51 16.18 18.26 10.67
N ASP A 52 17.00 17.77 11.62
CA ASP A 52 16.91 18.15 13.04
C ASP A 52 18.07 19.06 13.41
N ALA A 53 17.81 20.37 13.47
CA ALA A 53 18.83 21.39 13.70
C ALA A 53 19.60 21.21 15.02
N ASP A 54 18.96 20.70 16.08
CA ASP A 54 19.60 20.54 17.39
C ASP A 54 20.49 19.29 17.43
N VAL A 55 20.04 18.20 16.80
CA VAL A 55 20.83 16.97 16.68
C VAL A 55 22.00 17.19 15.71
N GLU A 56 21.76 17.81 14.56
CA GLU A 56 22.77 18.15 13.55
C GLU A 56 23.86 19.01 14.18
N LYS A 57 23.49 20.09 14.89
CA LYS A 57 24.44 20.97 15.58
C LYS A 57 25.32 20.22 16.58
N LYS A 58 24.76 19.29 17.35
CA LYS A 58 25.51 18.49 18.34
C LYS A 58 26.46 17.51 17.68
N ALA A 59 26.02 16.81 16.63
CA ALA A 59 26.81 15.87 15.84
C ALA A 59 27.95 16.59 15.11
N LEU A 60 27.65 17.72 14.47
CA LEU A 60 28.62 18.55 13.76
C LEU A 60 29.70 19.10 14.70
N ALA A 61 29.30 19.58 15.87
CA ALA A 61 30.25 20.02 16.90
C ALA A 61 31.12 18.86 17.42
N ASN A 62 30.65 17.61 17.37
CA ASN A 62 31.46 16.44 17.74
C ASN A 62 32.53 16.17 16.66
N MET A 63 32.13 16.11 15.39
CA MET A 63 33.03 15.88 14.25
C MET A 63 34.11 16.96 14.14
N ARG A 64 33.71 18.24 14.18
CA ARG A 64 34.64 19.39 14.17
C ARG A 64 35.68 19.34 15.27
N ASN A 65 35.30 18.85 16.46
CA ASN A 65 36.21 18.77 17.59
C ASN A 65 37.28 17.68 17.39
N PHE A 66 36.91 16.53 16.82
CA PHE A 66 37.89 15.47 16.50
C PHE A 66 38.78 15.84 15.33
N ASP A 67 38.20 16.38 14.26
CA ASP A 67 38.95 16.87 13.09
C ASP A 67 39.99 17.92 13.50
N ALA A 68 39.58 18.95 14.25
CA ALA A 68 40.49 19.98 14.74
C ALA A 68 41.56 19.41 15.69
N ALA A 69 41.20 18.51 16.61
CA ALA A 69 42.18 17.89 17.51
C ALA A 69 43.21 17.07 16.73
N GLY A 70 42.77 16.27 15.75
CA GLY A 70 43.67 15.51 14.88
C GLY A 70 44.59 16.42 14.07
N LEU A 71 44.07 17.50 13.49
CA LEU A 71 44.87 18.46 12.74
C LEU A 71 45.94 19.13 13.60
N ILE A 72 45.60 19.56 14.82
CA ILE A 72 46.58 20.17 15.74
C ILE A 72 47.64 19.15 16.19
N MET A 73 47.23 17.91 16.48
CA MET A 73 48.14 16.90 17.04
C MET A 73 49.04 16.23 16.00
N GLU A 74 48.57 16.06 14.76
CA GLU A 74 49.23 15.22 13.75
C GLU A 74 49.88 16.03 12.63
N THR A 75 49.55 17.31 12.47
CA THR A 75 50.07 18.13 11.35
C THR A 75 50.97 19.27 11.83
N GLY A 76 51.70 19.90 10.90
CA GLY A 76 52.50 21.08 11.18
C GLY A 76 51.71 22.35 11.51
N ARG A 77 50.36 22.29 11.48
CA ARG A 77 49.50 23.41 11.86
C ARG A 77 49.41 23.60 13.38
N GLY A 78 49.71 22.55 14.14
CA GLY A 78 49.82 22.63 15.60
C GLY A 78 51.25 22.85 16.06
N MET A 79 51.41 23.46 17.22
CA MET A 79 52.70 23.60 17.92
C MET A 79 52.52 23.31 19.40
N ASP A 80 53.59 22.90 20.08
CA ASP A 80 53.58 22.76 21.54
C ASP A 80 53.37 24.14 22.18
N ALA A 81 52.42 24.22 23.09
CA ALA A 81 52.16 25.44 23.82
C ALA A 81 53.36 25.74 24.76
N PRO A 82 53.99 26.93 24.67
CA PRO A 82 55.06 27.32 25.59
C PRO A 82 54.63 27.26 27.06
N SER A 83 53.34 27.51 27.30
CA SER A 83 52.69 27.33 28.60
C SER A 83 51.52 26.35 28.45
N PRO A 84 51.71 25.06 28.76
CA PRO A 84 50.64 24.06 28.76
C PRO A 84 49.47 24.45 29.66
N CYS A 85 48.24 24.13 29.27
CA CYS A 85 47.09 24.33 30.14
C CYS A 85 47.02 23.28 31.25
N GLN A 86 46.38 23.64 32.37
CA GLN A 86 46.26 22.78 33.56
C GLN A 86 45.64 21.40 33.28
N GLU A 87 44.67 21.31 32.37
CA GLU A 87 44.01 20.05 32.02
C GLU A 87 44.98 19.07 31.33
N CYS A 88 45.80 19.57 30.39
CA CYS A 88 46.84 18.75 29.73
C CYS A 88 47.90 18.31 30.74
N THR A 89 48.39 19.23 31.58
CA THR A 89 49.38 18.91 32.62
C THR A 89 48.87 17.85 33.58
N LYS A 90 47.61 17.97 34.03
CA LYS A 90 46.98 16.99 34.95
C LYS A 90 46.84 15.61 34.33
N LYS A 91 46.65 15.53 33.01
CA LYS A 91 46.51 14.27 32.28
C LYS A 91 47.83 13.69 31.79
N GLY A 92 48.93 14.45 31.86
CA GLY A 92 50.22 14.04 31.32
C GLY A 92 50.25 14.03 29.79
N GLU A 93 49.40 14.84 29.16
CA GLU A 93 49.25 14.90 27.70
C GLU A 93 50.00 16.11 27.13
N THR A 94 50.57 15.96 25.93
CA THR A 94 51.23 17.08 25.24
C THR A 94 50.22 18.16 24.86
N CYS A 95 50.42 19.38 25.35
CA CYS A 95 49.51 20.49 25.10
C CYS A 95 49.85 21.18 23.78
N ARG A 96 49.21 20.78 22.68
CA ARG A 96 49.37 21.43 21.38
C ARG A 96 48.24 22.41 21.07
N VAL A 97 48.59 23.57 20.53
CA VAL A 97 47.70 24.66 20.09
C VAL A 97 47.90 24.94 18.62
N TRP A 98 46.99 25.67 17.97
CA TRP A 98 47.23 26.16 16.62
C TRP A 98 48.37 27.18 16.61
N LYS A 99 49.17 27.16 15.54
CA LYS A 99 50.26 28.13 15.35
C LYS A 99 49.75 29.55 15.11
N ASP A 100 48.72 29.68 14.28
CA ASP A 100 48.26 30.97 13.73
C ASP A 100 46.85 31.35 14.19
N LYS A 101 46.32 30.71 15.25
CA LYS A 101 44.98 30.98 15.77
C LYS A 101 44.98 31.01 17.29
N ASP A 102 44.31 32.02 17.84
CA ASP A 102 44.04 32.10 19.28
C ASP A 102 42.82 31.24 19.64
N GLU A 103 43.04 29.93 19.69
CA GLU A 103 42.02 28.94 20.03
C GLU A 103 42.53 27.98 21.13
N ALA A 104 41.59 27.29 21.78
CA ALA A 104 41.93 26.27 22.78
C ALA A 104 42.81 25.14 22.20
N CYS A 105 43.68 24.57 23.06
CA CYS A 105 44.50 23.41 22.71
C CYS A 105 43.65 22.20 22.28
N ALA A 106 44.28 21.26 21.57
CA ALA A 106 43.62 20.07 21.02
C ALA A 106 42.78 19.29 22.06
N TYR A 107 43.34 19.05 23.25
CA TYR A 107 42.66 18.34 24.33
C TYR A 107 41.41 19.07 24.81
N CYS A 108 41.54 20.36 25.13
CA CYS A 108 40.43 21.18 25.61
C CYS A 108 39.33 21.34 24.54
N LYS A 109 39.72 21.44 23.26
CA LYS A 109 38.77 21.52 22.14
C LYS A 109 37.98 20.22 22.00
N ARG A 110 38.65 19.07 22.01
CA ARG A 110 38.02 17.73 22.00
C ARG A 110 37.01 17.57 23.14
N HIS A 111 37.38 17.99 24.35
CA HIS A 111 36.56 17.84 25.56
C HIS A 111 35.64 19.03 25.88
N ARG A 112 35.51 20.01 24.97
CA ARG A 112 34.65 21.20 25.12
C ARG A 112 34.93 21.99 26.42
N LYS A 113 36.19 22.09 26.83
CA LYS A 113 36.63 22.86 28.01
C LYS A 113 36.72 24.35 27.64
N ARG A 114 35.97 25.20 28.34
CA ARG A 114 35.84 26.64 28.01
C ARG A 114 37.00 27.51 28.45
N ASN A 115 37.83 27.05 29.38
CA ASN A 115 38.88 27.86 30.02
C ASN A 115 40.29 27.36 29.69
N CYS A 116 40.56 27.05 28.43
CA CYS A 116 41.91 26.70 28.01
C CYS A 116 42.78 27.96 28.02
N ARG A 117 43.80 27.97 28.88
CA ARG A 117 44.80 29.06 28.96
C ARG A 117 46.12 28.70 28.28
N ALA A 118 46.10 27.75 27.35
CA ALA A 118 47.27 27.47 26.53
C ALA A 118 47.44 28.66 25.57
N TYR A 119 48.57 29.34 25.62
CA TYR A 119 48.78 30.59 24.90
C TYR A 119 50.10 30.55 24.13
N VAL A 120 50.06 31.08 22.90
CA VAL A 120 51.25 31.35 22.09
C VAL A 120 51.65 32.79 22.38
N LYS A 121 52.73 33.00 23.15
CA LYS A 121 53.26 34.35 23.33
C LYS A 121 53.81 34.82 21.97
N PRO A 122 53.32 35.92 21.38
CA PRO A 122 53.95 36.47 20.19
C PRO A 122 55.39 36.80 20.55
N VAL A 123 56.32 36.24 19.77
CA VAL A 123 57.74 36.52 19.91
C VAL A 123 57.93 37.96 19.45
N VAL A 124 57.91 38.90 20.40
CA VAL A 124 58.29 40.29 20.14
C VAL A 124 59.80 40.34 20.31
N ASP A 125 60.52 40.38 19.19
CA ASP A 125 61.98 40.52 19.16
C ASP A 125 62.38 41.82 19.88
N THR A 126 62.83 41.67 21.12
CA THR A 126 63.24 42.79 21.96
C THR A 126 64.73 43.05 21.73
N VAL A 127 65.03 44.07 20.93
CA VAL A 127 66.38 44.56 20.67
C VAL A 127 66.91 45.26 21.92
N MET A 128 68.00 44.74 22.48
CA MET A 128 68.75 45.33 23.59
C MET A 128 69.96 46.08 23.04
N GLY A 129 70.08 47.37 23.38
CA GLY A 129 71.30 48.18 23.30
C GLY A 129 71.12 49.34 24.27
N GLY A 130 72.06 49.81 25.07
CA GLY A 130 73.51 49.64 25.12
C GLY A 130 74.00 50.95 25.75
N THR A 131 74.41 50.92 27.01
CA THR A 131 74.87 52.09 27.80
C THR A 131 76.35 52.34 27.54
N GLU A 132 76.74 53.58 27.22
CA GLU A 132 78.13 54.04 27.27
C GLU A 132 78.27 55.37 28.04
N GLU A 133 79.28 55.38 28.93
CA GLU A 133 79.76 56.49 29.76
C GLU A 133 80.75 57.37 28.98
N GLY A 134 80.86 58.67 29.31
CA GLY A 134 81.87 59.54 28.69
C GLY A 134 82.14 60.87 29.42
N SER A 135 83.27 60.88 30.12
CA SER A 135 84.09 61.95 30.74
C SER A 135 83.88 63.43 30.36
N GLY A 136 83.95 64.30 31.38
CA GLY A 136 83.74 65.75 31.30
C GLY A 136 84.94 66.61 30.88
N GLN A 137 84.58 67.82 30.41
CA GLN A 137 85.45 68.93 30.08
C GLN A 137 84.76 70.21 30.59
N ALA A 138 85.44 70.98 31.44
CA ALA A 138 84.88 72.20 32.03
C ALA A 138 84.87 73.34 31.00
N VAL A 139 83.69 73.60 30.44
CA VAL A 139 83.38 74.75 29.58
C VAL A 139 82.50 75.72 30.37
N ASP A 140 82.54 77.01 30.06
CA ASP A 140 81.70 78.06 30.64
C ASP A 140 80.19 77.70 30.57
N LEU A 141 79.71 77.11 31.68
CA LEU A 141 78.42 76.42 31.82
C LEU A 141 77.22 77.33 31.59
N THR A 142 77.37 78.64 31.75
CA THR A 142 76.26 79.59 31.66
C THR A 142 75.83 79.86 30.22
N THR A 143 76.77 80.08 29.32
CA THR A 143 76.49 80.31 27.89
C THR A 143 76.06 79.02 27.21
N ALA A 144 76.76 77.91 27.50
CA ALA A 144 76.42 76.59 26.97
C ALA A 144 75.01 76.13 27.39
N ARG A 145 74.56 76.48 28.60
CA ARG A 145 73.21 76.17 29.06
C ARG A 145 72.13 76.99 28.36
N ALA A 146 72.37 78.27 28.10
CA ALA A 146 71.42 79.10 27.36
C ALA A 146 71.28 78.64 25.90
N GLU A 147 72.38 78.29 25.24
CA GLU A 147 72.34 77.71 23.88
C GLU A 147 71.65 76.35 23.87
N LEU A 148 71.88 75.52 24.89
CA LEU A 148 71.19 74.24 25.06
C LEU A 148 69.68 74.41 25.28
N ASP A 149 69.25 75.40 26.07
CA ASP A 149 67.83 75.65 26.32
C ASP A 149 67.12 76.16 25.06
N VAL A 150 67.76 77.00 24.25
CA VAL A 150 67.23 77.45 22.94
C VAL A 150 67.14 76.26 21.98
N ALA A 151 68.22 75.48 21.83
CA ALA A 151 68.23 74.30 20.98
C ALA A 151 67.21 73.24 21.43
N ALA A 152 67.04 73.04 22.73
CA ALA A 152 66.03 72.14 23.29
C ALA A 152 64.61 72.65 22.98
N THR A 153 64.36 73.96 23.09
CA THR A 153 63.06 74.56 22.77
C THR A 153 62.73 74.42 21.28
N GLU A 154 63.70 74.65 20.39
CA GLU A 154 63.55 74.46 18.95
C GLU A 154 63.29 72.99 18.62
N ALA A 155 64.08 72.07 19.21
CA ALA A 155 63.89 70.63 19.03
C ALA A 155 62.50 70.16 19.51
N ILE A 156 62.01 70.67 20.64
CA ILE A 156 60.65 70.36 21.14
C ILE A 156 59.60 70.84 20.14
N ARG A 157 59.75 72.06 19.59
CA ARG A 157 58.81 72.61 18.61
C ARG A 157 58.81 71.79 17.32
N ASP A 158 59.98 71.36 16.85
CA ASP A 158 60.10 70.55 15.63
C ASP A 158 59.54 69.14 15.84
N ILE A 159 59.77 68.53 17.00
CA ILE A 159 59.14 67.25 17.39
C ILE A 159 57.61 67.38 17.43
N GLU A 160 57.10 68.48 17.99
CA GLU A 160 55.66 68.71 18.07
C GLU A 160 55.03 68.93 16.68
N SER A 161 55.72 69.67 15.79
CA SER A 161 55.30 69.83 14.40
C SER A 161 55.26 68.48 13.67
N ALA A 162 56.33 67.69 13.79
CA ALA A 162 56.41 66.36 13.19
C ALA A 162 55.33 65.41 13.75
N ARG A 163 55.02 65.52 15.04
CA ARG A 163 53.93 64.77 15.67
C ARG A 163 52.57 65.13 15.06
N ILE A 164 52.28 66.41 14.90
CA ILE A 164 51.01 66.88 14.30
C ILE A 164 50.91 66.42 12.84
N GLU A 165 51.97 66.56 12.06
CA GLU A 165 52.02 66.08 10.67
C GLU A 165 51.80 64.57 10.58
N ALA A 166 52.47 63.78 11.44
CA ALA A 166 52.26 62.34 11.50
C ALA A 166 50.82 61.96 11.90
N CYS A 167 50.23 62.66 12.88
CA CYS A 167 48.84 62.45 13.28
C CYS A 167 47.86 62.75 12.13
N ASN A 168 48.07 63.84 11.38
CA ASN A 168 47.24 64.19 10.23
C ASN A 168 47.39 63.15 9.11
N ALA A 169 48.61 62.74 8.79
CA ALA A 169 48.85 61.69 7.79
C ALA A 169 48.19 60.35 8.17
N LEU A 170 48.20 60.00 9.46
CA LEU A 170 47.50 58.81 9.96
C LEU A 170 45.98 58.95 9.86
N ALA A 171 45.43 60.15 10.12
CA ALA A 171 44.00 60.41 9.97
C ALA A 171 43.56 60.31 8.51
N ASP A 172 44.34 60.88 7.59
CA ASP A 172 44.07 60.84 6.15
C ASP A 172 44.15 59.41 5.61
N ALA A 173 45.20 58.66 5.96
CA ALA A 173 45.35 57.25 5.58
C ALA A 173 44.22 56.38 6.18
N GLY A 174 43.80 56.67 7.41
CA GLY A 174 42.66 56.02 8.05
C GLY A 174 41.34 56.31 7.35
N GLY A 175 41.14 57.55 6.89
CA GLY A 175 40.00 57.96 6.09
C GLY A 175 39.94 57.26 4.73
N GLU A 176 41.05 57.28 3.99
CA GLU A 176 41.15 56.61 2.68
C GLU A 176 40.91 55.10 2.80
N ALA A 177 41.49 54.45 3.82
CA ALA A 177 41.24 53.04 4.08
C ALA A 177 39.77 52.76 4.42
N ALA A 178 39.10 53.65 5.17
CA ALA A 178 37.68 53.52 5.48
C ALA A 178 36.79 53.68 4.23
N ASP A 179 37.14 54.60 3.34
CA ASP A 179 36.43 54.81 2.08
C ASP A 179 36.57 53.60 1.15
N GLN A 180 37.80 53.07 0.99
CA GLN A 180 38.05 51.86 0.21
C GLN A 180 37.28 50.64 0.75
N VAL A 181 37.23 50.48 2.08
CA VAL A 181 36.43 49.41 2.70
C VAL A 181 34.94 49.62 2.43
N THR A 182 34.45 50.85 2.48
CA THR A 182 33.03 51.17 2.23
C THR A 182 32.63 50.91 0.78
N GLU A 183 33.50 51.25 -0.17
CA GLU A 183 33.32 50.96 -1.59
C GLU A 183 33.32 49.45 -1.84
N ALA A 184 34.32 48.72 -1.35
CA ALA A 184 34.40 47.26 -1.49
C ALA A 184 33.19 46.54 -0.86
N LEU A 185 32.68 47.01 0.28
CA LEU A 185 31.47 46.48 0.89
C LEU A 185 30.22 46.75 0.05
N SER A 186 30.16 47.89 -0.63
CA SER A 186 29.06 48.24 -1.53
C SER A 186 29.05 47.36 -2.78
N GLU A 187 30.21 47.16 -3.41
CA GLU A 187 30.39 46.24 -4.54
C GLU A 187 30.06 44.80 -4.16
N ALA A 188 30.55 44.32 -3.01
CA ALA A 188 30.25 42.98 -2.52
C ALA A 188 28.74 42.79 -2.29
N LYS A 189 28.06 43.81 -1.79
CA LYS A 189 26.60 43.78 -1.58
C LYS A 189 25.84 43.72 -2.91
N GLU A 190 26.27 44.46 -3.93
CA GLU A 190 25.70 44.41 -5.27
C GLU A 190 25.88 43.03 -5.90
N HIS A 191 27.08 42.47 -5.84
CA HIS A 191 27.35 41.11 -6.32
C HIS A 191 26.47 40.06 -5.64
N ILE A 192 26.32 40.12 -4.31
CA ILE A 192 25.43 39.20 -3.57
C ILE A 192 23.98 39.33 -4.07
N ALA A 193 23.51 40.56 -4.33
CA ALA A 193 22.17 40.79 -4.85
C ALA A 193 21.99 40.19 -6.26
N ASP A 194 22.98 40.37 -7.14
CA ASP A 194 22.97 39.82 -8.51
C ASP A 194 22.98 38.29 -8.50
N TYR A 195 23.83 37.67 -7.69
CA TYR A 195 23.83 36.22 -7.51
C TYR A 195 22.48 35.72 -6.97
N GLY A 196 21.90 36.42 -5.99
CA GLY A 196 20.59 36.09 -5.44
C GLY A 196 19.48 36.16 -6.50
N ASN A 197 19.47 37.22 -7.30
CA ASN A 197 18.51 37.40 -8.39
C ASN A 197 18.67 36.34 -9.49
N GLY A 198 19.92 36.02 -9.86
CA GLY A 198 20.23 34.97 -10.83
C GLY A 198 19.75 33.59 -10.36
N ALA A 199 20.03 33.23 -9.11
CA ALA A 199 19.56 31.99 -8.51
C ALA A 199 18.03 31.91 -8.47
N MET A 200 17.35 33.00 -8.09
CA MET A 200 15.88 33.06 -8.07
C MET A 200 15.27 32.94 -9.46
N SER A 201 15.90 33.53 -10.49
CA SER A 201 15.47 33.37 -11.88
C SER A 201 15.57 31.91 -12.32
N LEU A 202 16.71 31.26 -12.03
CA LEU A 202 16.93 29.85 -12.36
C LEU A 202 15.88 28.94 -11.71
N ILE A 203 15.61 29.15 -10.41
CA ILE A 203 14.59 28.39 -9.67
C ILE A 203 13.21 28.56 -10.31
N ARG A 204 12.85 29.80 -10.68
CA ARG A 204 11.58 30.09 -11.34
C ARG A 204 11.46 29.38 -12.68
N ASP A 205 12.52 29.39 -13.49
CA ASP A 205 12.54 28.72 -14.79
C ASP A 205 12.40 27.20 -14.65
N TYR A 206 13.09 26.60 -13.68
CA TYR A 206 12.91 25.19 -13.34
C TYR A 206 11.48 24.87 -12.91
N HIS A 207 10.86 25.70 -12.06
CA HIS A 207 9.47 25.54 -11.65
C HIS A 207 8.49 25.61 -12.83
N VAL A 208 8.67 26.57 -13.75
CA VAL A 208 7.83 26.69 -14.95
C VAL A 208 7.99 25.46 -15.85
N LYS A 209 9.23 25.00 -16.09
CA LYS A 209 9.52 23.82 -16.91
C LYS A 209 8.96 22.53 -16.29
N ALA A 210 9.12 22.36 -14.97
CA ALA A 210 8.56 21.23 -14.24
C ALA A 210 7.04 21.21 -14.32
N ASN A 211 6.37 22.33 -14.04
CA ASN A 211 4.91 22.44 -14.13
C ASN A 211 4.38 22.15 -15.54
N LYS A 212 5.06 22.64 -16.58
CA LYS A 212 4.71 22.32 -17.98
C LYS A 212 4.81 20.82 -18.25
N THR A 213 5.88 20.19 -17.79
CA THR A 213 6.13 18.75 -17.97
C THR A 213 5.10 17.91 -17.21
N PHE A 214 4.81 18.25 -15.96
CA PHE A 214 3.77 17.57 -15.18
C PHE A 214 2.38 17.71 -15.80
N LYS A 215 2.01 18.91 -16.27
CA LYS A 215 0.73 19.12 -16.95
C LYS A 215 0.62 18.25 -18.20
N ALA A 216 1.68 18.16 -19.00
CA ALA A 216 1.70 17.31 -20.19
C ALA A 216 1.56 15.81 -19.84
N ALA A 217 2.29 15.33 -18.83
CA ALA A 217 2.22 13.95 -18.37
C ALA A 217 0.83 13.58 -17.82
N ILE A 218 0.20 14.48 -17.06
CA ILE A 218 -1.18 14.29 -16.56
C ILE A 218 -2.17 14.21 -17.73
N SER A 219 -2.05 15.12 -18.71
CA SER A 219 -2.92 15.09 -19.90
C SER A 219 -2.77 13.79 -20.70
N GLU A 220 -1.55 13.30 -20.89
CA GLU A 220 -1.28 12.03 -21.57
C GLU A 220 -1.87 10.83 -20.80
N ALA A 221 -1.72 10.81 -19.47
CA ALA A 221 -2.28 9.76 -18.64
C ALA A 221 -3.81 9.71 -18.69
N ILE A 222 -4.46 10.89 -18.64
CA ILE A 222 -5.92 11.00 -18.79
C ILE A 222 -6.37 10.50 -20.16
N GLN A 223 -5.66 10.86 -21.23
CA GLN A 223 -5.97 10.41 -22.58
C GLN A 223 -5.89 8.88 -22.69
N LYS A 224 -4.78 8.27 -22.25
CA LYS A 224 -4.59 6.81 -22.26
C LYS A 224 -5.65 6.07 -21.45
N SER A 225 -6.02 6.62 -20.29
CA SER A 225 -7.09 6.05 -19.46
C SER A 225 -8.45 6.07 -20.18
N ASN A 226 -8.78 7.16 -20.88
CA ASN A 226 -10.03 7.27 -21.63
C ASN A 226 -10.05 6.33 -22.85
N GLU A 227 -8.92 6.17 -23.54
CA GLU A 227 -8.78 5.22 -24.65
C GLU A 227 -9.01 3.78 -24.17
N ALA A 228 -8.37 3.37 -23.06
CA ALA A 228 -8.54 2.04 -22.48
C ALA A 228 -9.97 1.76 -22.00
N LEU A 229 -10.62 2.77 -21.40
CA LEU A 229 -12.02 2.68 -20.99
C LEU A 229 -12.95 2.50 -22.20
N SER A 230 -12.72 3.26 -23.27
CA SER A 230 -13.48 3.14 -24.53
C SER A 230 -13.32 1.76 -25.17
N GLU A 231 -12.09 1.22 -25.19
CA GLU A 231 -11.83 -0.13 -25.69
C GLU A 231 -12.57 -1.20 -24.88
N THR A 232 -12.54 -1.09 -23.54
CA THR A 232 -13.24 -2.02 -22.64
C THR A 232 -14.75 -1.97 -22.84
N MET A 233 -15.33 -0.77 -22.95
CA MET A 233 -16.75 -0.58 -23.20
C MET A 233 -17.18 -1.16 -24.55
N ASN A 234 -16.35 -1.01 -25.59
CA ASN A 234 -16.61 -1.60 -26.90
C ASN A 234 -16.56 -3.14 -26.86
N LYS A 235 -15.58 -3.72 -26.17
CA LYS A 235 -15.50 -5.19 -25.96
C LYS A 235 -16.72 -5.71 -25.19
N GLN A 236 -17.14 -5.02 -24.13
CA GLN A 236 -18.34 -5.38 -23.39
C GLN A 236 -19.60 -5.30 -24.26
N ARG A 237 -19.73 -4.24 -25.08
CA ARG A 237 -20.85 -4.11 -26.02
C ARG A 237 -20.87 -5.25 -27.04
N GLU A 238 -19.71 -5.63 -27.58
CA GLU A 238 -19.58 -6.74 -28.52
C GLU A 238 -19.91 -8.10 -27.87
N LEU A 239 -19.49 -8.33 -26.63
CA LEU A 239 -19.86 -9.54 -25.89
C LEU A 239 -21.37 -9.59 -25.63
N LEU A 240 -21.96 -8.47 -25.18
CA LEU A 240 -23.40 -8.39 -24.95
C LEU A 240 -24.20 -8.59 -26.24
N SER A 241 -23.74 -8.09 -27.38
CA SER A 241 -24.42 -8.30 -28.65
C SER A 241 -24.39 -9.75 -29.13
N LYS A 242 -23.42 -10.56 -28.69
CA LYS A 242 -23.34 -12.00 -28.99
C LYS A 242 -24.11 -12.86 -27.97
N VAL A 243 -23.99 -12.55 -26.68
CA VAL A 243 -24.57 -13.35 -25.60
C VAL A 243 -26.10 -13.21 -25.53
N VAL A 244 -26.64 -12.01 -25.74
CA VAL A 244 -28.09 -11.78 -25.65
C VAL A 244 -28.88 -12.61 -26.67
N PRO A 245 -28.51 -12.66 -27.97
CA PRO A 245 -29.17 -13.53 -28.94
C PRO A 245 -29.03 -15.03 -28.60
N ALA A 246 -27.83 -15.48 -28.23
CA ALA A 246 -27.59 -16.89 -27.89
C ALA A 246 -28.43 -17.34 -26.69
N ALA A 247 -28.52 -16.51 -25.64
CA ALA A 247 -29.38 -16.78 -24.49
C ALA A 247 -30.86 -16.85 -24.89
N LYS A 248 -31.31 -15.99 -25.82
CA LYS A 248 -32.68 -16.01 -26.33
C LYS A 248 -32.97 -17.29 -27.12
N GLU A 249 -32.00 -17.75 -27.92
CA GLU A 249 -32.09 -18.97 -28.72
C GLU A 249 -32.19 -20.22 -27.84
N VAL A 250 -31.30 -20.35 -26.83
CA VAL A 250 -31.33 -21.44 -25.86
C VAL A 250 -32.67 -21.47 -25.10
N ASN A 251 -33.19 -20.30 -24.73
CA ASN A 251 -34.48 -20.22 -24.03
C ASN A 251 -35.65 -20.63 -24.94
N SER A 252 -35.64 -20.25 -26.23
CA SER A 252 -36.66 -20.71 -27.18
C SER A 252 -36.58 -22.22 -27.40
N GLU A 253 -35.38 -22.77 -27.60
CA GLU A 253 -35.19 -24.21 -27.82
C GLU A 253 -35.64 -25.03 -26.61
N SER A 254 -35.31 -24.60 -25.39
CA SER A 254 -35.76 -25.24 -24.16
C SER A 254 -37.29 -25.21 -24.04
N THR A 255 -37.92 -24.07 -24.36
CA THR A 255 -39.38 -23.93 -24.35
C THR A 255 -40.05 -24.85 -25.37
N ASP A 256 -39.49 -24.95 -26.58
CA ASP A 256 -40.00 -25.81 -27.64
C ASP A 256 -39.90 -27.29 -27.27
N ARG A 257 -38.76 -27.73 -26.74
CA ARG A 257 -38.56 -29.11 -26.23
C ARG A 257 -39.53 -29.44 -25.10
N LEU A 258 -39.76 -28.50 -24.17
CA LEU A 258 -40.72 -28.69 -23.08
C LEU A 258 -42.14 -28.90 -23.60
N ASN A 259 -42.55 -28.10 -24.59
CA ASN A 259 -43.86 -28.22 -25.22
C ASN A 259 -44.02 -29.54 -25.97
N GLU A 260 -42.97 -30.01 -26.66
CA GLU A 260 -42.96 -31.30 -27.34
C GLU A 260 -43.13 -32.47 -26.36
N VAL A 261 -42.31 -32.53 -25.30
CA VAL A 261 -42.41 -33.54 -24.25
C VAL A 261 -43.79 -33.54 -23.60
N HIS A 262 -44.37 -32.36 -23.35
CA HIS A 262 -45.71 -32.24 -22.80
C HIS A 262 -46.77 -32.79 -23.78
N SER A 263 -46.66 -32.47 -25.07
CA SER A 263 -47.59 -32.95 -26.10
C SER A 263 -47.54 -34.47 -26.25
N GLU A 264 -46.33 -35.05 -26.26
CA GLU A 264 -46.16 -36.50 -26.29
C GLU A 264 -46.73 -37.18 -25.05
N SER A 265 -46.48 -36.61 -23.86
CA SER A 265 -46.98 -37.14 -22.59
C SER A 265 -48.51 -37.14 -22.55
N ILE A 266 -49.16 -36.07 -23.03
CA ILE A 266 -50.63 -36.03 -23.17
C ILE A 266 -51.12 -37.15 -24.09
N LYS A 267 -50.50 -37.33 -25.27
CA LYS A 267 -50.91 -38.37 -26.22
C LYS A 267 -50.78 -39.78 -25.62
N ARG A 268 -49.67 -40.06 -24.93
CA ARG A 268 -49.46 -41.35 -24.23
C ARG A 268 -50.55 -41.58 -23.18
N LEU A 269 -50.86 -40.56 -22.36
CA LEU A 269 -51.92 -40.66 -21.36
C LEU A 269 -53.29 -40.90 -21.98
N GLN A 270 -53.62 -40.21 -23.08
CA GLN A 270 -54.88 -40.41 -23.79
C GLN A 270 -55.01 -41.82 -24.35
N ASN A 271 -53.93 -42.37 -24.93
CA ASN A 271 -53.91 -43.74 -25.44
C ASN A 271 -54.11 -44.76 -24.32
N VAL A 272 -53.33 -44.66 -23.23
CA VAL A 272 -53.46 -45.58 -22.08
C VAL A 272 -54.86 -45.51 -21.48
N THR A 273 -55.41 -44.31 -21.32
CA THR A 273 -56.77 -44.13 -20.80
C THR A 273 -57.81 -44.74 -21.75
N GLY A 274 -57.67 -44.51 -23.06
CA GLY A 274 -58.57 -45.08 -24.07
C GLY A 274 -58.53 -46.60 -24.11
N GLU A 275 -57.34 -47.20 -24.04
CA GLU A 275 -57.17 -48.65 -23.96
C GLU A 275 -57.79 -49.25 -22.70
N ALA A 276 -57.57 -48.62 -21.54
CA ALA A 276 -58.17 -49.05 -20.28
C ALA A 276 -59.70 -48.98 -20.31
N VAL A 277 -60.26 -47.89 -20.85
CA VAL A 277 -61.72 -47.74 -21.01
C VAL A 277 -62.27 -48.80 -21.97
N ALA A 278 -61.63 -49.03 -23.10
CA ALA A 278 -62.07 -50.05 -24.07
C ALA A 278 -62.05 -51.47 -23.47
N LYS A 279 -61.02 -51.80 -22.68
CA LYS A 279 -60.96 -53.08 -21.95
C LYS A 279 -62.11 -53.20 -20.95
N LEU A 280 -62.40 -52.14 -20.21
CA LEU A 280 -63.52 -52.10 -19.26
C LEU A 280 -64.87 -52.26 -19.95
N GLU A 281 -65.14 -51.49 -21.01
CA GLU A 281 -66.37 -51.58 -21.80
C GLU A 281 -66.60 -52.98 -22.34
N LYS A 282 -65.53 -53.61 -22.88
CA LYS A 282 -65.59 -54.99 -23.34
C LYS A 282 -65.91 -55.96 -22.19
N ALA A 283 -65.20 -55.86 -21.06
CA ALA A 283 -65.43 -56.73 -19.91
C ALA A 283 -66.86 -56.60 -19.37
N PHE A 284 -67.41 -55.38 -19.31
CA PHE A 284 -68.80 -55.14 -18.94
C PHE A 284 -69.78 -55.71 -19.96
N GLY A 285 -69.53 -55.53 -21.26
CA GLY A 285 -70.35 -56.11 -22.32
C GLY A 285 -70.38 -57.65 -22.28
N ASP A 286 -69.21 -58.27 -22.12
CA ASP A 286 -69.07 -59.73 -22.00
C ASP A 286 -69.81 -60.25 -20.76
N ALA A 287 -69.65 -59.57 -19.61
CA ALA A 287 -70.34 -59.92 -18.38
C ALA A 287 -71.87 -59.80 -18.52
N TRP A 288 -72.35 -58.72 -19.14
CA TRP A 288 -73.78 -58.50 -19.38
C TRP A 288 -74.38 -59.58 -20.28
N ASN A 289 -73.70 -59.94 -21.37
CA ASN A 289 -74.14 -60.99 -22.28
C ASN A 289 -74.21 -62.34 -21.57
N ARG A 290 -73.21 -62.70 -20.74
CA ARG A 290 -73.24 -63.94 -19.93
C ARG A 290 -74.43 -64.01 -18.97
N ILE A 291 -74.78 -62.89 -18.35
CA ILE A 291 -75.96 -62.80 -17.48
C ILE A 291 -77.22 -63.02 -18.31
N HIS A 292 -77.34 -62.34 -19.46
CA HIS A 292 -78.52 -62.44 -20.32
C HIS A 292 -78.72 -63.84 -20.88
N GLU A 293 -77.66 -64.49 -21.37
CA GLU A 293 -77.68 -65.89 -21.81
C GLU A 293 -78.14 -66.82 -20.68
N SER A 294 -77.58 -66.67 -19.49
CA SER A 294 -77.96 -67.51 -18.35
C SER A 294 -79.41 -67.31 -17.90
N SER A 295 -79.91 -66.08 -18.00
CA SER A 295 -81.32 -65.76 -17.73
C SER A 295 -82.23 -66.41 -18.77
N SER A 296 -81.88 -66.33 -20.05
CA SER A 296 -82.65 -66.96 -21.13
C SER A 296 -82.66 -68.49 -21.02
N GLU A 297 -81.51 -69.10 -20.70
CA GLU A 297 -81.43 -70.54 -20.42
C GLU A 297 -82.30 -70.95 -19.23
N ALA A 298 -82.31 -70.14 -18.16
CA ALA A 298 -83.17 -70.38 -17.02
C ALA A 298 -84.66 -70.31 -17.40
N GLU A 299 -85.07 -69.28 -18.15
CA GLU A 299 -86.44 -69.13 -18.67
C GLU A 299 -86.87 -70.31 -19.56
N GLN A 300 -86.00 -70.80 -20.45
CA GLN A 300 -86.29 -71.97 -21.29
C GLN A 300 -86.47 -73.23 -20.44
N ARG A 301 -85.65 -73.43 -19.40
CA ARG A 301 -85.81 -74.54 -18.45
C ARG A 301 -87.13 -74.44 -17.69
N PHE A 302 -87.54 -73.24 -17.28
CA PHE A 302 -88.86 -73.00 -16.66
C PHE A 302 -90.03 -73.34 -17.58
N ALA A 303 -89.96 -72.93 -18.85
CA ALA A 303 -90.97 -73.27 -19.84
C ALA A 303 -91.08 -74.80 -20.07
N GLY A 304 -89.93 -75.50 -20.08
CA GLY A 304 -89.89 -76.97 -20.19
C GLY A 304 -90.49 -77.72 -19.00
N VAL A 305 -90.41 -77.16 -17.79
CA VAL A 305 -91.05 -77.71 -16.58
C VAL A 305 -92.56 -77.42 -16.59
N ALA A 306 -92.99 -76.24 -17.05
CA ALA A 306 -94.41 -75.89 -17.18
C ALA A 306 -95.15 -76.72 -18.24
N ALA A 307 -94.46 -77.18 -19.29
CA ALA A 307 -95.05 -78.02 -20.36
C ALA A 307 -95.33 -79.48 -19.92
N LYS A 308 -94.77 -79.95 -18.81
CA LYS A 308 -95.07 -81.27 -18.22
C LYS A 308 -96.09 -81.14 -17.09
N ARG A 309 -97.37 -80.95 -17.43
CA ARG A 309 -98.49 -81.10 -16.47
C ARG A 309 -98.85 -82.59 -16.33
N PRO A 310 -98.73 -83.22 -15.14
CA PRO A 310 -99.35 -84.51 -14.89
C PRO A 310 -100.83 -84.29 -14.58
N GLN A 311 -101.69 -84.85 -15.42
CA GLN A 311 -103.14 -84.82 -15.25
C GLN A 311 -103.55 -86.06 -14.45
N THR A 312 -103.68 -85.97 -13.12
CA THR A 312 -104.56 -86.82 -12.28
C THR A 312 -104.60 -86.33 -10.83
N GLN A 313 -105.81 -86.28 -10.26
CA GLN A 313 -106.12 -85.91 -8.88
C GLN A 313 -105.66 -86.96 -7.87
N GLN A 314 -104.74 -86.60 -6.98
CA GLN A 314 -104.64 -86.91 -5.54
C GLN A 314 -103.18 -86.72 -5.08
N GLY A 315 -102.94 -85.76 -4.17
CA GLY A 315 -101.61 -85.46 -3.63
C GLY A 315 -101.08 -84.08 -4.04
N SER A 316 -101.84 -83.01 -3.81
CA SER A 316 -101.46 -81.63 -4.20
C SER A 316 -100.33 -81.00 -3.37
N GLY A 317 -99.68 -81.73 -2.46
CA GLY A 317 -98.54 -81.25 -1.66
C GLY A 317 -97.18 -81.63 -2.23
N GLU A 318 -97.04 -82.83 -2.80
CA GLU A 318 -95.73 -83.40 -3.13
C GLU A 318 -95.17 -82.88 -4.48
N VAL A 319 -96.05 -82.55 -5.42
CA VAL A 319 -95.67 -82.04 -6.75
C VAL A 319 -95.25 -80.56 -6.67
N SER A 320 -95.90 -79.76 -5.82
CA SER A 320 -95.51 -78.36 -5.61
C SER A 320 -94.19 -78.27 -4.83
N GLU A 321 -93.95 -79.18 -3.88
CA GLU A 321 -92.71 -79.23 -3.11
C GLU A 321 -91.49 -79.58 -3.99
N LYS A 322 -91.63 -80.54 -4.92
CA LYS A 322 -90.55 -80.89 -5.85
C LYS A 322 -90.24 -79.76 -6.84
N MET A 323 -91.26 -79.05 -7.35
CA MET A 323 -91.04 -77.85 -8.16
C MET A 323 -90.38 -76.73 -7.35
N PHE A 324 -90.82 -76.50 -6.12
CA PHE A 324 -90.24 -75.48 -5.26
C PHE A 324 -88.78 -75.78 -4.91
N LYS A 325 -88.45 -77.04 -4.59
CA LYS A 325 -87.05 -77.47 -4.37
C LYS A 325 -86.18 -77.30 -5.62
N ALA A 326 -86.70 -77.57 -6.81
CA ALA A 326 -85.98 -77.35 -8.06
C ALA A 326 -85.72 -75.84 -8.30
N LEU A 327 -86.71 -74.98 -8.02
CA LEU A 327 -86.58 -73.52 -8.06
C LEU A 327 -85.50 -73.02 -7.10
N VAL A 328 -85.52 -73.48 -5.85
CA VAL A 328 -84.53 -73.08 -4.84
C VAL A 328 -83.12 -73.49 -5.26
N LEU A 329 -82.93 -74.70 -5.79
CA LEU A 329 -81.62 -75.16 -6.27
C LEU A 329 -81.12 -74.35 -7.47
N GLN A 330 -82.01 -73.99 -8.40
CA GLN A 330 -81.64 -73.19 -9.57
C GLN A 330 -81.29 -71.75 -9.19
N VAL A 331 -82.02 -71.14 -8.24
CA VAL A 331 -81.66 -69.83 -7.69
C VAL A 331 -80.30 -69.88 -6.99
N GLN A 332 -80.03 -70.94 -6.21
CA GLN A 332 -78.73 -71.12 -5.56
C GLN A 332 -77.58 -71.33 -6.56
N GLU A 333 -77.81 -72.03 -7.68
CA GLU A 333 -76.83 -72.14 -8.75
C GLU A 333 -76.57 -70.80 -9.44
N MET A 334 -77.61 -70.00 -9.70
CA MET A 334 -77.46 -68.66 -10.24
C MET A 334 -76.74 -67.72 -9.26
N GLU A 335 -77.03 -67.79 -7.97
CA GLU A 335 -76.33 -67.03 -6.92
C GLU A 335 -74.85 -67.38 -6.88
N LYS A 336 -74.50 -68.68 -6.91
CA LYS A 336 -73.09 -69.12 -6.98
C LYS A 336 -72.40 -68.65 -8.26
N LYS A 337 -73.11 -68.66 -9.39
CA LYS A 337 -72.56 -68.16 -10.65
C LYS A 337 -72.31 -66.65 -10.58
N HIS A 338 -73.26 -65.87 -10.04
CA HIS A 338 -73.09 -64.44 -9.83
C HIS A 338 -71.98 -64.11 -8.83
N GLU A 339 -71.83 -64.87 -7.75
CA GLU A 339 -70.70 -64.70 -6.82
C GLU A 339 -69.36 -64.92 -7.51
N LYS A 340 -69.27 -65.92 -8.40
CA LYS A 340 -68.08 -66.16 -9.20
C LYS A 340 -67.80 -64.99 -10.16
N ASP A 341 -68.81 -64.53 -10.89
CA ASP A 341 -68.66 -63.39 -11.82
C ASP A 341 -68.27 -62.10 -11.06
N ILE A 342 -68.81 -61.88 -9.86
CA ILE A 342 -68.43 -60.77 -8.98
C ILE A 342 -66.97 -60.89 -8.51
N ALA A 343 -66.50 -62.11 -8.23
CA ALA A 343 -65.11 -62.34 -7.84
C ALA A 343 -64.14 -62.06 -9.00
N GLU A 344 -64.45 -62.52 -10.22
CA GLU A 344 -63.65 -62.22 -11.42
C GLU A 344 -63.60 -60.71 -11.70
N LEU A 345 -64.73 -60.01 -11.55
CA LEU A 345 -64.76 -58.54 -11.69
C LEU A 345 -63.93 -57.81 -10.62
N LYS A 346 -63.86 -58.34 -9.39
CA LYS A 346 -63.01 -57.77 -8.33
C LYS A 346 -61.53 -57.94 -8.65
N GLU A 347 -61.15 -59.09 -9.21
CA GLU A 347 -59.77 -59.36 -9.63
C GLU A 347 -59.34 -58.38 -10.75
N VAL A 348 -60.15 -58.24 -11.80
CA VAL A 348 -59.88 -57.27 -12.88
C VAL A 348 -59.78 -55.83 -12.36
N ASN A 349 -60.62 -55.45 -11.40
CA ASN A 349 -60.56 -54.11 -10.78
C ASN A 349 -59.26 -53.92 -9.97
N GLN A 350 -58.81 -54.97 -9.27
CA GLN A 350 -57.56 -54.93 -8.52
C GLN A 350 -56.35 -54.80 -9.45
N ASP A 351 -56.34 -55.50 -10.58
CA ASP A 351 -55.28 -55.40 -11.60
C ASP A 351 -55.23 -53.99 -12.21
N LEU A 352 -56.38 -53.43 -12.59
CA LEU A 352 -56.46 -52.05 -13.10
C LEU A 352 -55.97 -51.01 -12.09
N LYS A 353 -56.25 -51.22 -10.80
CA LYS A 353 -55.73 -50.37 -9.72
C LYS A 353 -54.20 -50.47 -9.62
N GLY A 354 -53.63 -51.65 -9.86
CA GLY A 354 -52.19 -51.87 -9.98
C GLY A 354 -51.59 -51.10 -11.15
N GLU A 355 -52.15 -51.26 -12.35
CA GLU A 355 -51.71 -50.55 -13.56
C GLU A 355 -51.78 -49.02 -13.39
N LEU A 356 -52.85 -48.50 -12.79
CA LEU A 356 -53.00 -47.06 -12.52
C LEU A 356 -51.93 -46.54 -11.54
N THR A 357 -51.58 -47.34 -10.54
CA THR A 357 -50.54 -46.97 -9.56
C THR A 357 -49.16 -46.93 -10.20
N ALA A 358 -48.85 -47.90 -11.07
CA ALA A 358 -47.61 -47.93 -11.84
C ALA A 358 -47.50 -46.72 -12.78
N ALA A 359 -48.55 -46.41 -13.52
CA ALA A 359 -48.59 -45.24 -14.39
C ALA A 359 -48.38 -43.93 -13.61
N ARG A 360 -48.94 -43.81 -12.40
CA ARG A 360 -48.73 -42.63 -11.54
C ARG A 360 -47.26 -42.48 -11.13
N GLN A 361 -46.60 -43.58 -10.76
CA GLN A 361 -45.17 -43.54 -10.40
C GLN A 361 -44.30 -43.14 -11.59
N GLU A 362 -44.61 -43.63 -12.79
CA GLU A 362 -43.88 -43.27 -14.01
C GLU A 362 -43.99 -41.75 -14.31
N ILE A 363 -45.18 -41.17 -14.18
CA ILE A 363 -45.38 -39.72 -14.31
C ILE A 363 -44.56 -38.94 -13.27
N GLU A 364 -44.47 -39.44 -12.04
CA GLU A 364 -43.75 -38.78 -10.95
C GLU A 364 -42.23 -38.83 -11.16
N MET A 365 -41.72 -39.94 -11.69
CA MET A 365 -40.31 -40.05 -12.14
C MET A 365 -40.01 -39.07 -13.27
N LEU A 366 -40.89 -38.99 -14.29
CA LEU A 366 -40.72 -38.07 -15.42
C LEU A 366 -40.68 -36.61 -14.96
N LYS A 367 -41.53 -36.22 -14.00
CA LYS A 367 -41.47 -34.89 -13.36
C LYS A 367 -40.14 -34.63 -12.67
N GLY A 368 -39.59 -35.61 -11.96
CA GLY A 368 -38.29 -35.50 -11.29
C GLY A 368 -37.14 -35.25 -12.28
N THR A 369 -37.10 -36.00 -13.38
CA THR A 369 -36.09 -35.80 -14.43
C THR A 369 -36.20 -34.44 -15.10
N MET A 370 -37.42 -33.96 -15.40
CA MET A 370 -37.61 -32.63 -16.01
C MET A 370 -37.16 -31.48 -15.09
N VAL A 371 -37.37 -31.59 -13.77
CA VAL A 371 -36.91 -30.59 -12.80
C VAL A 371 -35.38 -30.59 -12.69
N SER A 372 -34.76 -31.76 -12.79
CA SER A 372 -33.31 -31.94 -12.74
C SER A 372 -32.62 -31.34 -13.97
N GLU A 373 -33.20 -31.54 -15.15
CA GLU A 373 -32.68 -30.98 -16.41
C GLU A 373 -32.90 -29.46 -16.52
N ALA A 374 -33.93 -28.89 -15.87
CA ALA A 374 -34.15 -27.44 -15.83
C ALA A 374 -33.28 -26.70 -14.80
N THR A 375 -32.58 -27.42 -13.91
CA THR A 375 -31.69 -26.85 -12.88
C THR A 375 -30.20 -27.03 -13.16
N MET A 376 -29.84 -27.74 -14.24
CA MET A 376 -28.52 -27.72 -14.86
C MET A 376 -28.48 -26.66 -15.96
#